data_AF-A0A1Y3VEZ4-F1
#
_entry.id   AF-A0A1Y3VEZ4-F1
#
_cell.length_a   1.000
_cell.length_b   1.000
_cell.length_c   1.000
_cell.angle_alpha   90.00
_cell.angle_beta   90.00
_cell.angle_gamma   90.00
#
_symmetry.space_group_name_H-M   'P 1'
#
loop_
_entity.id
_entity.type
_entity.pdbx_description
1 polymer ?
#
loop_
_entity_poly.entity_id
_entity_poly.type
_entity_poly.pdbx_seq_one_letter_code
_entity_poly.pdbx_strand_id
1 'polypeptide(L)' 'MRVKELLKQKGMTAKELAAKIGISEGALSQSIKEGANPNLQTLTKIASSLEVSISELFDSPKEGIITCPHCGKNINIKVG' A
#
# COMPACT_ATOMS: atom_id res chain seq x y z
N MET A 1 2.70 2.98 -1.21
CA MET A 1 2.35 1.62 -0.72
C MET A 1 2.84 1.53 0.71
N ARG A 2 1.95 1.21 1.66
CA ARG A 2 2.21 1.35 3.11
C ARG A 2 2.62 0.04 3.79
N VAL A 3 3.16 -0.91 3.03
CA VAL A 3 3.49 -2.26 3.55
C VAL A 3 4.48 -2.20 4.71
N LYS A 4 5.46 -1.29 4.68
CA LYS A 4 6.42 -1.12 5.79
C LYS A 4 5.75 -0.69 7.09
N GLU A 5 4.71 0.14 7.02
CA GLU A 5 3.96 0.55 8.22
C GLU A 5 3.09 -0.59 8.73
N LEU A 6 2.39 -1.30 7.84
CA LEU A 6 1.58 -2.47 8.20
C LEU A 6 2.41 -3.57 8.86
N LEU A 7 3.61 -3.83 8.34
CA LEU A 7 4.58 -4.75 8.93
C LEU A 7 4.93 -4.37 10.37
N LYS A 8 5.24 -3.08 10.62
CA LYS A 8 5.52 -2.57 11.97
C LYS A 8 4.32 -2.70 12.90
N GLN A 9 3.12 -2.36 12.43
CA GLN A 9 1.89 -2.47 13.22
C GLN A 9 1.59 -3.92 13.62
N LYS A 10 1.89 -4.88 12.74
CA LYS A 10 1.71 -6.32 12.97
C LYS A 10 2.89 -6.98 13.68
N GLY A 11 3.96 -6.23 13.99
CA GLY A 11 5.19 -6.79 14.58
C GLY A 11 5.92 -7.80 13.67
N MET A 12 5.67 -7.76 12.37
CA MET A 12 6.22 -8.70 11.39
C MET A 12 7.41 -8.07 10.65
N THR A 13 8.46 -8.84 10.41
CA THR A 13 9.59 -8.38 9.60
C THR A 13 9.37 -8.62 8.11
N ALA A 14 10.03 -7.83 7.26
CA ALA A 14 10.00 -8.05 5.81
C ALA A 14 10.51 -9.46 5.45
N LYS A 15 11.52 -9.96 6.16
CA LYS A 15 12.05 -11.31 5.97
C LYS A 15 11.00 -12.39 6.24
N GLU A 16 10.24 -12.26 7.31
CA GLU A 16 9.15 -13.20 7.62
C GLU A 16 8.03 -13.13 6.59
N LEU A 17 7.66 -11.92 6.16
CA LEU A 17 6.67 -11.75 5.09
C LEU A 17 7.15 -12.42 3.79
N ALA A 18 8.42 -12.23 3.41
CA ALA A 18 9.03 -12.84 2.23
C ALA A 18 8.98 -14.38 2.31
N ALA A 19 9.34 -14.94 3.46
CA ALA A 19 9.24 -16.37 3.73
C ALA A 19 7.79 -16.88 3.64
N LYS A 20 6.83 -16.14 4.20
CA LYS A 20 5.41 -16.50 4.24
C LYS A 20 4.75 -16.49 2.85
N ILE A 21 5.14 -15.57 1.98
CA ILE A 21 4.64 -15.49 0.59
C ILE A 21 5.45 -16.33 -0.41
N GLY A 22 6.55 -16.93 0.04
CA GLY A 22 7.41 -17.82 -0.75
C GLY A 22 8.26 -17.09 -1.78
N ILE A 23 8.77 -15.90 -1.47
CA ILE A 23 9.69 -15.15 -2.34
C ILE A 23 10.96 -14.75 -1.59
N SER A 24 12.02 -14.42 -2.32
CA SER A 24 13.26 -13.93 -1.72
C SER A 24 13.09 -12.53 -1.11
N GLU A 25 13.84 -12.21 -0.06
CA GLU A 25 13.85 -10.86 0.56
C GLU A 25 14.10 -9.74 -0.45
N GLY A 26 14.97 -9.98 -1.45
CA GLY A 26 15.24 -9.03 -2.52
C GLY A 26 14.02 -8.79 -3.42
N ALA A 27 13.27 -9.86 -3.75
CA ALA A 27 12.04 -9.76 -4.54
C ALA A 27 10.94 -9.04 -3.76
N LEU A 28 10.81 -9.30 -2.45
CA LEU A 28 9.91 -8.54 -1.59
C LEU A 28 10.32 -7.07 -1.55
N SER A 29 11.61 -6.77 -1.33
CA SER A 29 12.12 -5.40 -1.26
C SER A 29 11.85 -4.62 -2.55
N GLN A 30 11.96 -5.27 -3.71
CA GLN A 30 11.55 -4.69 -5.00
C GLN A 30 10.03 -4.49 -5.08
N SER A 31 9.24 -5.41 -4.51
CA SER A 31 7.77 -5.36 -4.54
C SER A 31 7.18 -4.30 -3.60
N ILE A 32 7.86 -3.94 -2.51
CA ILE A 32 7.41 -2.95 -1.52
C ILE A 32 8.16 -1.60 -1.62
N LYS A 33 9.03 -1.45 -2.62
CA LYS A 33 9.75 -0.20 -2.87
C LYS A 33 8.75 0.89 -3.28
N GLU A 34 9.08 2.14 -3.00
CA GLU A 34 8.34 3.28 -3.53
C GLU A 34 8.36 3.24 -5.08
N GLY A 35 7.18 3.28 -5.71
CA GLY A 35 7.02 3.10 -7.16
C GLY A 35 7.05 1.64 -7.65
N ALA A 36 7.05 0.64 -6.76
CA ALA A 36 6.94 -0.76 -7.15
C ALA A 36 5.56 -1.08 -7.74
N ASN A 37 5.54 -1.92 -8.78
CA ASN A 37 4.32 -2.45 -9.39
C ASN A 37 4.28 -3.99 -9.28
N PRO A 38 4.07 -4.55 -8.07
CA PRO A 38 3.91 -5.99 -7.91
C PRO A 38 2.66 -6.49 -8.64
N ASN A 39 2.70 -7.74 -9.10
CA ASN A 39 1.53 -8.37 -9.70
C ASN A 39 0.42 -8.63 -8.65
N LEU A 40 -0.80 -8.86 -9.14
CA LEU A 40 -1.97 -9.10 -8.29
C LEU A 40 -1.77 -10.31 -7.36
N GLN A 41 -1.11 -11.38 -7.81
CA GLN A 41 -0.83 -12.53 -6.95
C GLN A 41 0.06 -12.16 -5.74
N THR A 42 1.12 -11.40 -5.96
CA THR A 42 2.01 -10.92 -4.89
C THR A 42 1.26 -10.01 -3.94
N LEU A 43 0.42 -9.10 -4.46
CA LEU A 43 -0.43 -8.25 -3.64
C LEU A 43 -1.39 -9.07 -2.75
N THR A 44 -2.09 -10.04 -3.33
CA THR A 44 -2.98 -10.94 -2.58
C THR A 44 -2.22 -11.70 -1.50
N LYS A 45 -1.05 -12.28 -1.83
CA LYS A 45 -0.24 -13.01 -0.84
C LYS A 45 0.21 -12.12 0.32
N ILE A 46 0.61 -10.87 0.02
CA ILE A 46 1.01 -9.89 1.04
C ILE A 46 -0.20 -9.52 1.92
N ALA A 47 -1.33 -9.18 1.30
CA ALA A 47 -2.57 -8.85 1.98
C ALA A 47 -3.05 -9.99 2.90
N SER A 48 -3.10 -11.22 2.37
CA SER A 48 -3.44 -12.41 3.14
C SER A 48 -2.46 -12.71 4.27
N SER A 49 -1.15 -12.48 4.04
CA SER A 49 -0.13 -12.70 5.08
C SER A 49 -0.22 -11.71 6.23
N LEU A 50 -0.64 -10.48 5.94
CA LEU A 50 -0.86 -9.38 6.88
C LEU A 50 -2.30 -9.37 7.45
N GLU A 51 -3.18 -10.21 6.93
CA GLU A 51 -4.61 -10.27 7.26
C GLU A 51 -5.29 -8.91 7.11
N VAL A 52 -5.02 -8.25 5.99
CA VAL A 52 -5.62 -6.96 5.61
C VAL A 52 -6.21 -7.04 4.20
N SER A 53 -7.04 -6.07 3.83
CA SER A 53 -7.52 -5.96 2.45
C SER A 53 -6.41 -5.45 1.52
N ILE A 54 -6.45 -5.83 0.24
CA ILE A 54 -5.49 -5.34 -0.77
C ILE A 54 -5.47 -3.81 -0.81
N SER A 55 -6.63 -3.17 -0.66
CA SER A 55 -6.76 -1.71 -0.63
C SER A 55 -5.94 -1.06 0.49
N GLU A 56 -5.76 -1.71 1.65
CA GLU A 56 -4.98 -1.19 2.77
C GLU A 56 -3.47 -1.19 2.51
N LEU A 57 -3.01 -2.00 1.55
CA LEU A 57 -1.61 -1.96 1.10
C LEU A 57 -1.29 -0.62 0.41
N PHE A 58 -2.32 0.07 -0.08
CA PHE A 58 -2.23 1.34 -0.78
C PHE A 58 -2.75 2.47 0.12
N ASP A 59 -2.32 3.70 -0.17
CA ASP A 59 -2.97 4.87 0.42
C ASP A 59 -4.37 4.98 -0.17
N SER A 60 -5.38 5.10 0.69
CA SER A 60 -6.71 5.47 0.23
C SER A 60 -6.61 6.78 -0.56
N PRO A 61 -7.24 6.87 -1.75
CA PRO A 61 -7.47 8.17 -2.37
C PRO A 61 -8.11 9.05 -1.30
N LYS A 62 -7.66 10.29 -1.16
CA LYS A 62 -8.32 11.23 -0.25
C LYS A 62 -9.72 11.50 -0.80
N GLU A 63 -10.69 10.71 -0.38
CA GLU A 63 -12.09 10.85 -0.78
C GLU A 63 -12.55 12.28 -0.43
N GLY A 64 -13.13 12.97 -1.41
CA GLY A 64 -13.66 14.32 -1.24
C GLY A 64 -12.70 15.49 -1.47
N ILE A 65 -11.46 15.27 -1.92
CA ILE A 65 -10.58 16.38 -2.32
C ILE A 65 -10.62 16.58 -3.83
N ILE A 66 -11.37 17.58 -4.27
CA ILE A 66 -11.30 18.07 -5.64
C ILE A 66 -10.12 19.04 -5.71
N THR A 67 -9.11 18.75 -6.51
CA THR A 67 -7.94 19.64 -6.68
C THR A 67 -8.11 20.44 -7.98
N CYS A 68 -7.93 21.76 -7.92
CA CYS A 68 -8.03 22.62 -9.10
C CYS A 68 -6.90 22.31 -10.10
N PRO A 69 -7.21 21.93 -11.37
CA PRO A 69 -6.20 21.56 -12.36
C PRO A 69 -5.33 22.74 -12.82
N HIS A 70 -5.73 23.98 -12.51
CA HIS A 70 -5.02 25.20 -12.91
C HIS A 70 -4.05 25.72 -11.84
N CYS A 71 -4.26 25.41 -10.55
CA CYS A 71 -3.44 25.96 -9.47
C CYS A 71 -3.06 24.99 -8.36
N GLY A 72 -3.54 23.73 -8.42
CA GLY A 72 -3.19 22.69 -7.46
C GLY A 72 -3.82 22.84 -6.07
N LYS A 73 -4.73 23.82 -5.86
CA LYS A 73 -5.41 24.02 -4.58
C LYS A 73 -6.62 23.11 -4.42
N ASN A 74 -6.88 22.69 -3.19
CA ASN A 74 -8.08 21.95 -2.83
C ASN A 74 -9.32 22.86 -2.95
N ILE A 75 -10.35 22.37 -3.62
CA ILE A 75 -11.66 23.00 -3.78
C ILE A 75 -12.57 22.43 -2.69
N ASN A 76 -13.07 23.31 -1.82
CA ASN A 76 -14.01 22.96 -0.76
C ASN A 76 -15.42 23.40 -1.17
N ILE A 77 -16.29 22.45 -1.50
CA ILE A 77 -17.69 22.72 -1.86
C ILE A 77 -18.53 22.63 -0.58
N LYS A 78 -19.10 23.76 -0.16
CA LYS A 78 -20.12 23.78 0.89
C LYS A 78 -21.49 23.59 0.23
N VAL A 79 -22.19 22.52 0.57
CA VAL A 79 -23.62 22.36 0.23
C VAL A 79 -24.43 23.19 1.23
N GLY A 80 -25.30 24.05 0.71
CA GLY A 80 -26.20 24.91 1.49
C GLY A 80 -27.61 24.33 1.59
#